data_AF-Q093D8-F1
#
_entry.id   AF-Q093D8-F1
#
_cell.length_a   1.000
_cell.length_b   1.000
_cell.length_c   1.000
_cell.angle_alpha   90.00
_cell.angle_beta   90.00
_cell.angle_gamma   90.00
#
_symmetry.space_group_name_H-M   'P 1'
#
loop_
_entity.id
_entity.type
_entity.pdbx_description
1 polymer ?
#
loop_
_entity_poly.entity_id
_entity_poly.type
_entity_poly.pdbx_seq_one_letter_code
_entity_poly.pdbx_strand_id
1 'polypeptide(L)'
;MLEREDAAPRLWRSHYDAFFEFVEEDARRIVRNEALRTEALALGLSVEAVEGTPDAAEPCPCCGYRTFEWRGEHDLCPVCGWEDEEGEDAIDDGPERLKRFSVAHQMTRAEYRRAYEARRDAELREGRPEVLRKYERFASKESRPRLIPRAD
;
A
#
# COMPACT_ATOMS: atom_id res chain seq x y z
N MET A 1 14.92 -2.69 14.56
CA MET A 1 16.11 -3.09 13.78
C MET A 1 16.37 -4.56 14.06
N LEU A 2 16.12 -5.45 13.10
CA LEU A 2 16.32 -6.90 13.26
C LEU A 2 17.79 -7.22 13.02
N GLU A 3 18.60 -7.30 14.08
CA GLU A 3 19.99 -7.78 13.96
C GLU A 3 20.00 -9.30 13.95
N ARG A 4 20.53 -9.91 12.87
CA ARG A 4 20.78 -11.35 12.81
C ARG A 4 22.16 -11.61 13.41
N GLU A 5 22.28 -12.60 14.28
CA GLU A 5 23.56 -12.97 14.94
C GLU A 5 24.69 -13.29 13.94
N ASP A 6 24.36 -13.72 12.72
CA ASP A 6 25.31 -14.03 11.65
C ASP A 6 25.49 -12.90 10.60
N ALA A 7 24.99 -11.69 10.86
CA ALA A 7 25.14 -10.59 9.92
C ALA A 7 26.62 -10.18 9.80
N ALA A 8 27.12 -10.08 8.56
CA ALA A 8 28.49 -9.64 8.31
C ALA A 8 28.75 -8.28 9.02
N PRO A 9 29.94 -8.06 9.61
CA PRO A 9 30.27 -6.81 10.29
C PRO A 9 29.98 -5.62 9.38
N ARG A 10 29.47 -4.50 9.93
CA ARG A 10 29.03 -3.31 9.15
C ARG A 10 30.03 -2.81 8.08
N LEU A 11 31.32 -3.13 8.22
CA LEU A 11 32.40 -2.83 7.25
C LEU A 11 32.35 -3.65 5.94
N TRP A 12 31.64 -4.77 5.90
CA TRP A 12 31.53 -5.65 4.72
C TRP A 12 30.23 -5.50 3.95
N ARG A 13 29.35 -4.61 4.40
CA ARG A 13 28.17 -4.24 3.63
C ARG A 13 28.63 -3.43 2.43
N SER A 14 28.35 -3.94 1.25
CA SER A 14 28.48 -3.16 0.03
C SER A 14 27.60 -1.91 0.15
N HIS A 15 27.91 -0.86 -0.59
CA HIS A 15 27.01 0.31 -0.68
C HIS A 15 25.56 -0.09 -1.04
N TYR A 16 25.38 -1.23 -1.72
CA TYR A 16 24.07 -1.78 -2.04
C TYR A 16 23.33 -2.35 -0.83
N ASP A 17 24.00 -2.98 0.12
CA ASP A 17 23.32 -3.55 1.30
C ASP A 17 22.69 -2.44 2.15
N ALA A 18 23.41 -1.33 2.35
CA ALA A 18 22.88 -0.17 3.04
C ALA A 18 21.72 0.49 2.27
N PHE A 19 21.81 0.54 0.94
CA PHE A 19 20.72 1.05 0.10
C PHE A 19 19.48 0.16 0.16
N PHE A 20 19.64 -1.17 0.08
CA PHE A 20 18.53 -2.11 0.18
C PHE A 20 17.86 -2.01 1.54
N GLU A 21 18.61 -1.90 2.63
CA GLU A 21 18.02 -1.72 3.96
C GLU A 21 17.19 -0.44 4.06
N PHE A 22 17.72 0.66 3.55
CA PHE A 22 16.98 1.92 3.50
C PHE A 22 15.67 1.77 2.70
N VAL A 23 15.72 1.18 1.50
CA VAL A 23 14.54 0.98 0.66
C VAL A 23 13.52 0.05 1.32
N GLU A 24 13.99 -1.01 1.97
CA GLU A 24 13.12 -1.98 2.65
C GLU A 24 12.47 -1.38 3.91
N GLU A 25 13.19 -0.52 4.64
CA GLU A 25 12.65 0.24 5.76
C GLU A 25 11.61 1.26 5.26
N ASP A 26 11.95 2.03 4.23
CA ASP A 26 11.06 3.04 3.63
C ASP A 26 9.76 2.42 3.10
N ALA A 27 9.85 1.28 2.40
CA ALA A 27 8.69 0.56 1.88
C ALA A 27 7.77 -0.05 2.96
N ARG A 28 8.22 -0.10 4.22
CA ARG A 28 7.49 -0.71 5.34
C ARG A 28 7.03 0.29 6.40
N ARG A 29 7.52 1.53 6.39
CA ARG A 29 7.24 2.50 7.46
C ARG A 29 5.75 2.82 7.67
N ILE A 30 4.95 2.81 6.61
CA ILE A 30 3.49 3.03 6.67
C ILE A 30 2.69 1.72 6.81
N VAL A 31 3.36 0.58 6.85
CA VAL A 31 2.72 -0.74 6.93
C VAL A 31 2.43 -1.09 8.38
N ARG A 32 1.22 -1.61 8.64
CA ARG A 32 0.82 -1.96 10.01
C ARG A 32 1.61 -3.15 10.56
N ASN A 33 1.88 -3.12 11.87
CA ASN A 33 2.59 -4.17 12.57
C ASN A 33 1.93 -5.55 12.41
N GLU A 34 0.60 -5.64 12.38
CA GLU A 34 -0.09 -6.93 12.17
C GLU A 34 0.14 -7.50 10.76
N ALA A 35 0.20 -6.63 9.76
CA ALA A 35 0.50 -7.04 8.39
C ALA A 35 1.96 -7.50 8.27
N LEU A 36 2.91 -6.74 8.82
CA LEU A 36 4.32 -7.14 8.85
C LEU A 36 4.54 -8.48 9.55
N ARG A 37 3.85 -8.71 10.67
CA ARG A 37 3.89 -9.99 11.38
C ARG A 37 3.33 -11.13 10.52
N THR A 38 2.21 -10.89 9.82
CA THR A 38 1.61 -11.89 8.92
C THR A 38 2.54 -12.22 7.75
N GLU A 39 3.17 -11.20 7.15
CA GLU A 39 4.17 -11.38 6.10
C GLU A 39 5.37 -12.20 6.60
N ALA A 40 5.89 -11.91 7.80
CA ALA A 40 7.00 -12.64 8.40
C ALA A 40 6.66 -14.11 8.67
N LEU A 41 5.48 -14.39 9.24
CA LEU A 41 5.00 -15.75 9.46
C LEU A 41 4.87 -16.53 8.14
N ALA A 42 4.38 -15.87 7.08
CA ALA A 42 4.26 -16.49 5.78
C ALA A 42 5.62 -16.77 5.09
N LEU A 43 6.70 -16.13 5.56
CA LEU A 43 8.08 -16.44 5.18
C LEU A 43 8.74 -17.50 6.08
N GLY A 44 8.00 -18.07 7.05
CA GLY A 44 8.52 -19.06 7.99
C GLY A 44 9.36 -18.45 9.12
N LEU A 45 9.28 -17.13 9.33
CA LEU A 45 9.98 -16.45 10.41
C LEU A 45 9.10 -16.41 11.67
N SER A 46 9.63 -16.89 12.79
CA SER A 46 8.97 -16.78 14.09
C SER A 46 9.15 -15.36 14.63
N VAL A 47 8.07 -14.57 14.65
CA VAL A 47 8.06 -13.20 15.15
C VAL A 47 7.04 -13.07 16.29
N GLU A 48 7.54 -12.85 17.50
CA GLU A 48 6.71 -12.67 18.70
C GLU A 48 5.89 -11.38 18.60
N ALA A 49 6.56 -10.26 18.29
CA ALA A 49 5.95 -8.96 18.12
C ALA A 49 6.69 -8.13 17.06
N VAL A 50 5.95 -7.21 16.43
CA VAL A 50 6.51 -6.12 15.62
C VAL A 50 6.30 -4.83 16.42
N GLU A 51 7.38 -4.11 16.67
CA GLU A 51 7.40 -2.91 17.51
C GLU A 51 7.46 -1.63 16.66
N GLY A 52 7.13 -0.50 17.27
CA GLY A 52 7.05 0.81 16.60
C GLY A 52 5.63 1.19 16.22
N THR A 53 5.45 2.46 15.86
CA THR A 53 4.18 2.98 15.32
C THR A 53 4.41 3.24 13.84
N PRO A 54 3.57 2.69 12.94
CA PRO A 54 3.64 3.03 11.53
C PRO A 54 3.47 4.52 11.30
N ASP A 55 4.19 5.05 10.32
CA ASP A 55 4.07 6.45 9.90
C ASP A 55 2.65 6.73 9.40
N ALA A 56 2.23 7.99 9.55
CA ALA A 56 0.98 8.45 8.97
C ALA A 56 1.06 8.36 7.44
N ALA A 57 -0.08 8.07 6.81
CA ALA A 57 -0.19 8.04 5.37
C ALA A 57 -1.52 8.65 4.91
N GLU A 58 -1.47 9.30 3.76
CA GLU A 58 -2.56 9.94 3.08
C GLU A 58 -3.36 8.93 2.24
N PRO A 59 -4.70 9.07 2.18
CA PRO A 59 -5.54 8.15 1.45
C PRO A 59 -5.36 8.34 -0.05
N CYS A 60 -5.21 7.23 -0.77
CA CYS A 60 -5.29 7.23 -2.22
C CYS A 60 -6.66 7.78 -2.66
N PRO A 61 -6.72 8.81 -3.53
CA PRO A 61 -7.99 9.37 -3.97
C PRO A 61 -8.78 8.40 -4.83
N CYS A 62 -8.16 7.36 -5.40
CA CYS A 62 -8.86 6.32 -6.14
C CYS A 62 -9.46 5.24 -5.22
N CYS A 63 -8.65 4.56 -4.41
CA CYS A 63 -9.10 3.40 -3.63
C CYS A 63 -9.22 3.64 -2.12
N GLY A 64 -8.75 4.76 -1.60
CA GLY A 64 -8.88 5.11 -0.19
C GLY A 64 -8.07 4.32 0.82
N TYR A 65 -7.20 3.42 0.37
CA TYR A 65 -6.14 2.91 1.22
C TYR A 65 -5.14 4.04 1.50
N ARG A 66 -4.67 4.14 2.75
CA ARG A 66 -3.65 5.09 3.15
C ARG A 66 -2.28 4.56 2.70
N THR A 67 -1.76 5.11 1.61
CA THR A 67 -0.57 4.56 0.93
C THR A 67 0.42 5.61 0.47
N PHE A 68 0.07 6.90 0.55
CA PHE A 68 0.97 7.97 0.16
C PHE A 68 1.56 8.59 1.42
N GLU A 69 2.87 8.76 1.48
CA GLU A 69 3.47 9.51 2.58
C GLU A 69 3.09 10.99 2.46
N TRP A 70 3.24 11.53 1.25
CA TRP A 70 2.94 12.91 0.90
C TRP A 70 2.02 12.97 -0.32
N ARG A 71 1.23 14.03 -0.43
CA ARG A 71 0.39 14.29 -1.61
C ARG A 71 1.13 15.10 -2.66
N GLY A 72 0.93 14.75 -3.92
CA GLY A 72 1.46 15.45 -5.08
C GLY A 72 2.88 15.02 -5.50
N GLU A 73 3.42 13.94 -4.91
CA GLU A 73 4.76 13.43 -5.22
C GLU A 73 4.78 12.45 -6.41
N HIS A 74 3.63 12.26 -7.09
CA HIS A 74 3.49 11.35 -8.23
C HIS A 74 3.78 9.86 -7.90
N ASP A 75 3.65 9.47 -6.63
CA ASP A 75 3.80 8.08 -6.23
C ASP A 75 2.68 7.18 -6.77
N LEU A 76 2.99 5.90 -6.99
CA LEU A 76 2.01 4.90 -7.37
C LEU A 76 1.39 4.22 -6.14
N CYS A 77 0.06 4.23 -6.05
CA CYS A 77 -0.63 3.49 -5.01
C CYS A 77 -0.39 1.98 -5.19
N PRO A 78 0.24 1.29 -4.21
CA PRO A 78 0.56 -0.14 -4.30
C PRO A 78 -0.67 -1.06 -4.29
N VAL A 79 -1.86 -0.51 -4.01
CA VAL A 79 -3.12 -1.28 -3.98
C VAL A 79 -3.84 -1.24 -5.33
N CYS A 80 -4.11 -0.04 -5.85
CA CYS A 80 -4.90 0.11 -7.06
C CYS A 80 -4.08 0.46 -8.30
N GLY A 81 -2.87 0.99 -8.14
CA GLY A 81 -1.99 1.47 -9.21
C GLY A 81 -2.26 2.92 -9.65
N TRP A 82 -3.09 3.67 -8.93
CA TRP A 82 -3.34 5.09 -9.22
C TRP A 82 -2.08 5.89 -8.90
N GLU A 83 -1.65 6.72 -9.84
CA GLU A 83 -0.56 7.68 -9.64
C GLU A 83 -1.11 8.89 -8.91
N ASP A 84 -0.40 9.41 -7.91
CA ASP A 84 -0.81 10.60 -7.18
C ASP A 84 -0.65 11.86 -8.05
N GLU A 85 -1.57 11.97 -9.01
CA GLU A 85 -1.73 13.12 -9.85
C GLU A 85 -2.38 14.24 -9.05
N GLU A 86 -1.65 15.34 -8.91
CA GLU A 86 -2.11 16.63 -8.37
C GLU A 86 -2.46 16.66 -6.88
N GLY A 87 -1.83 17.57 -6.13
CA GLY A 87 -1.98 17.69 -4.67
C GLY A 87 -3.38 18.11 -4.16
N GLU A 88 -4.36 18.28 -5.03
CA GLU A 88 -5.75 18.61 -4.66
C GLU A 88 -6.74 17.45 -4.83
N ASP A 89 -6.30 16.28 -5.31
CA ASP A 89 -7.20 15.15 -5.50
C ASP A 89 -7.66 14.59 -4.14
N ALA A 90 -8.94 14.71 -3.79
CA ALA A 90 -9.50 14.12 -2.58
C ALA A 90 -10.34 12.87 -2.90
N ILE A 91 -10.44 11.96 -1.94
CA ILE A 91 -11.21 10.72 -2.11
C ILE A 91 -12.72 10.96 -2.30
N ASP A 92 -13.22 12.05 -1.74
CA ASP A 92 -14.60 12.54 -1.76
C ASP A 92 -14.81 13.72 -2.71
N ASP A 93 -13.85 13.91 -3.62
CA ASP A 93 -13.98 14.82 -4.73
C ASP A 93 -15.33 14.68 -5.43
N GLY A 94 -16.00 15.81 -5.60
CA GLY A 94 -17.27 15.90 -6.30
C GLY A 94 -17.19 15.32 -7.73
N PRO A 95 -18.36 15.09 -8.35
CA PRO A 95 -18.45 14.41 -9.65
C PRO A 95 -17.62 15.06 -10.76
N GLU A 96 -17.33 16.36 -10.67
CA GLU A 96 -16.53 17.09 -11.65
C GLU A 96 -15.06 16.66 -11.63
N ARG A 97 -14.43 16.58 -10.45
CA ARG A 97 -13.04 16.11 -10.33
C ARG A 97 -12.89 14.64 -10.72
N LEU A 98 -13.89 13.80 -10.45
CA LEU A 98 -13.91 12.40 -10.90
C LEU A 98 -13.91 12.24 -12.43
N LYS A 99 -14.42 13.23 -13.18
CA LYS A 99 -14.45 13.23 -14.65
C LYS A 99 -13.18 13.81 -15.27
N ARG A 100 -12.25 14.34 -14.46
CA ARG A 100 -10.97 14.82 -14.97
C ARG A 100 -10.23 13.68 -15.63
N PHE A 101 -9.70 13.94 -16.83
CA PHE A 101 -8.88 13.00 -17.56
C PHE A 101 -7.48 12.95 -16.95
N SER A 102 -7.04 11.76 -16.58
CA SER A 102 -5.66 11.48 -16.19
C SER A 102 -4.84 11.17 -17.42
N VAL A 103 -3.71 11.88 -17.56
CA VAL A 103 -2.78 11.62 -18.67
C VAL A 103 -1.96 10.36 -18.40
N ALA A 104 -1.55 10.07 -17.17
CA ALA A 104 -0.78 8.86 -16.89
C ALA A 104 -1.60 7.59 -17.11
N HIS A 105 -2.90 7.63 -16.79
CA HIS A 105 -3.79 6.48 -16.92
C HIS A 105 -4.57 6.44 -18.24
N GLN A 106 -4.53 7.50 -19.04
CA GLN A 106 -5.26 7.63 -20.31
C GLN A 106 -6.78 7.37 -20.17
N MET A 107 -7.35 7.76 -19.03
CA MET A 107 -8.76 7.63 -18.71
C MET A 107 -9.14 8.59 -17.59
N THR A 108 -10.43 8.75 -17.31
CA THR A 108 -10.87 9.52 -16.15
C THR A 108 -10.67 8.74 -14.85
N ARG A 109 -10.56 9.44 -13.71
CA ARG A 109 -10.47 8.77 -12.41
C ARG A 109 -11.71 7.91 -12.10
N ALA A 110 -12.89 8.34 -12.56
CA ALA A 110 -14.11 7.55 -12.45
C ALA A 110 -14.03 6.22 -13.22
N GLU A 111 -13.52 6.23 -14.45
CA GLU A 111 -13.33 5.03 -15.26
C GLU A 111 -12.30 4.09 -14.64
N TYR A 112 -11.16 4.64 -14.21
CA TYR A 112 -10.11 3.88 -13.54
C TYR A 112 -10.65 3.21 -12.27
N ARG A 113 -11.35 3.96 -11.41
CA ARG A 113 -11.94 3.43 -10.17
C ARG A 113 -12.89 2.27 -10.47
N ARG A 114 -13.75 2.38 -11.48
CA ARG A 114 -14.66 1.29 -11.88
C ARG A 114 -13.90 0.04 -12.33
N ALA A 115 -12.86 0.21 -13.15
CA ALA A 115 -12.03 -0.91 -13.60
C ALA A 115 -11.30 -1.59 -12.43
N TYR A 116 -10.74 -0.79 -11.52
CA TYR A 116 -10.12 -1.28 -10.28
C TYR A 116 -11.12 -2.04 -9.41
N GLU A 117 -12.32 -1.49 -9.19
CA GLU A 117 -13.35 -2.13 -8.37
C GLU A 117 -13.75 -3.51 -8.93
N ALA A 118 -13.96 -3.60 -10.24
CA ALA A 118 -14.26 -4.87 -10.90
C ALA A 118 -13.12 -5.89 -10.75
N ARG A 119 -11.86 -5.45 -10.93
CA ARG A 119 -10.67 -6.30 -10.73
C ARG A 119 -10.57 -6.76 -9.27
N ARG A 120 -10.70 -5.85 -8.32
CA ARG A 120 -10.65 -6.13 -6.87
C ARG A 120 -11.71 -7.14 -6.47
N ASP A 121 -12.96 -6.97 -6.91
CA ASP A 121 -14.04 -7.90 -6.56
C ASP A 121 -13.80 -9.30 -7.14
N ALA A 122 -13.17 -9.40 -8.32
CA ALA A 122 -12.73 -10.68 -8.88
C ALA A 122 -11.60 -11.31 -8.05
N GLU A 123 -10.57 -10.53 -7.69
CA GLU A 123 -9.44 -10.99 -6.87
C GLU A 123 -9.90 -11.45 -5.47
N LEU A 124 -10.80 -10.71 -4.83
CA LEU A 124 -11.39 -11.07 -3.53
C LEU A 124 -12.19 -12.36 -3.61
N ARG A 125 -12.93 -12.58 -4.71
CA ARG A 125 -13.68 -13.82 -4.94
C ARG A 125 -12.76 -15.02 -5.20
N GLU A 126 -11.68 -14.81 -5.94
CA GLU A 126 -10.70 -15.85 -6.25
C GLU A 126 -9.93 -16.28 -4.99
N GLY A 127 -9.64 -15.34 -4.09
CA GLY A 127 -9.10 -15.66 -2.76
C GLY A 127 -7.62 -16.05 -2.75
N ARG A 128 -6.86 -15.73 -3.80
CA ARG A 128 -5.45 -16.09 -3.92
C ARG A 128 -4.58 -15.29 -2.92
N PRO A 129 -3.92 -15.94 -1.94
CA PRO A 129 -3.22 -15.23 -0.87
C PRO A 129 -2.17 -14.23 -1.36
N GLU A 130 -1.41 -14.57 -2.40
CA GLU A 130 -0.39 -13.70 -2.98
C GLU A 130 -0.97 -12.41 -3.56
N VAL A 131 -2.21 -12.44 -4.04
CA VAL A 131 -2.92 -11.27 -4.56
C VAL A 131 -3.52 -10.46 -3.43
N LEU A 132 -4.08 -11.13 -2.43
CA LEU A 132 -4.79 -10.48 -1.32
C LEU A 132 -3.89 -9.68 -0.39
N ARG A 133 -2.59 -10.05 -0.31
CA ARG A 133 -1.59 -9.34 0.51
C ARG A 133 -1.59 -7.83 0.33
N LYS A 134 -1.75 -7.34 -0.91
CA LYS A 134 -1.75 -5.89 -1.17
C LYS A 134 -2.90 -5.17 -0.45
N TYR A 135 -4.04 -5.83 -0.25
CA TYR A 135 -5.17 -5.27 0.49
C TYR A 135 -4.91 -5.32 2.00
N GLU A 136 -4.48 -6.48 2.49
CA GLU A 136 -4.23 -6.74 3.91
C GLU A 136 -3.16 -5.81 4.50
N ARG A 137 -2.11 -5.56 3.71
CA ARG A 137 -0.97 -4.72 4.06
C ARG A 137 -1.38 -3.30 4.50
N PHE A 138 -2.39 -2.73 3.86
CA PHE A 138 -2.83 -1.35 4.07
C PHE A 138 -4.27 -1.24 4.62
N ALA A 139 -4.94 -2.35 4.93
CA ALA A 139 -6.30 -2.35 5.44
C ALA A 139 -6.37 -1.72 6.84
N SER A 140 -7.22 -0.72 7.04
CA SER A 140 -7.48 -0.10 8.35
C SER A 140 -8.98 0.00 8.60
N LYS A 141 -9.40 0.32 9.83
CA LYS A 141 -10.81 0.59 10.14
C LYS A 141 -11.38 1.75 9.31
N GLU A 142 -10.54 2.68 8.89
CA GLU A 142 -10.90 3.86 8.10
C GLU A 142 -10.80 3.62 6.59
N SER A 143 -10.09 2.58 6.15
CA SER A 143 -10.00 2.22 4.74
C SER A 143 -11.42 1.98 4.23
N ARG A 144 -11.91 2.88 3.36
CA ARG A 144 -13.36 3.05 3.13
C ARG A 144 -14.02 1.74 2.67
N PRO A 145 -15.07 1.26 3.37
CA PRO A 145 -15.70 -0.06 3.18
C PRO A 145 -16.66 -0.16 1.98
N ARG A 146 -16.53 0.66 0.92
CA ARG A 146 -17.10 0.27 -0.39
C ARG A 146 -16.22 -0.75 -1.11
N LEU A 147 -15.04 -1.02 -0.55
CA LEU A 147 -14.01 -1.88 -1.12
C LEU A 147 -13.70 -3.13 -0.26
N ILE A 148 -14.44 -3.33 0.82
CA ILE A 148 -14.39 -4.50 1.73
C ILE A 148 -15.73 -5.24 1.55
N PRO A 149 -15.77 -6.58 1.41
CA PRO A 149 -17.03 -7.29 1.28
C PRO A 149 -17.93 -6.97 2.46
N ARG A 150 -19.19 -6.58 2.20
CA ARG A 150 -20.20 -6.68 3.23
C ARG A 150 -20.45 -8.16 3.45
N ALA A 151 -20.13 -8.65 4.64
CA ALA A 151 -20.74 -9.86 5.14
C ALA A 151 -22.24 -9.55 5.27
N ASP A 152 -23.02 -10.16 4.39
CA ASP A 152 -24.44 -10.41 4.64
C ASP A 152 -24.56 -11.64 5.55
#